data_AF-A0A954Y6N3-F1
#
_entry.id   AF-A0A954Y6N3-F1
#
_cell.length_a   1.000
_cell.length_b   1.000
_cell.length_c   1.000
_cell.angle_alpha   90.00
_cell.angle_beta   90.00
_cell.angle_gamma   90.00
#
_symmetry.space_group_name_H-M   'P 1'
#
loop_
_entity.id
_entity.type
_entity.pdbx_description
1 polymer ?
#
loop_
_entity_poly.entity_id
_entity_poly.type
_entity_poly.pdbx_seq_one_letter_code
_entity_poly.pdbx_strand_id
1 'polypeptide(L)'
;MKEASRRKFLQQSGRAACAAAIGGVGLKLGSRACAQDAWAISPNQCVNIRLGVTGAQNVCEACATTCVLPLSAVRAVNDHAACGRCCICPAYYDVLSPIGPDGLPTKKLCPRDAITRTAIGEVDEYDPLNNFYEYTIDEEKCNGCGRCVMECKDPAGLGSIRLEVRYDLCLRCNRCSIAANCPEDAYRRVGPEPAPVAALEGGHG
;
A
#
# COMPACT_ATOMS: atom_id res chain seq x y z
N MET A 1 -5.45 3.45 69.69
CA MET A 1 -4.72 3.13 68.43
C MET A 1 -3.57 4.12 68.26
N LYS A 2 -2.31 3.67 68.29
CA LYS A 2 -1.10 4.52 68.31
C LYS A 2 -0.95 5.33 67.01
N GLU A 3 -0.76 6.65 67.11
CA GLU A 3 -0.63 7.59 65.98
C GLU A 3 0.42 7.19 64.93
N ALA A 4 1.52 6.56 65.37
CA ALA A 4 2.57 6.04 64.50
C ALA A 4 2.07 5.00 63.48
N SER A 5 1.02 4.24 63.81
CA SER A 5 0.41 3.24 62.92
C SER A 5 -0.43 3.86 61.81
N ARG A 6 -1.13 4.97 62.10
CA ARG A 6 -1.97 5.68 61.12
C ARG A 6 -1.11 6.42 60.09
N ARG A 7 -0.01 7.04 60.55
CA ARG A 7 0.93 7.75 59.67
C ARG A 7 1.64 6.80 58.70
N LYS A 8 2.10 5.64 59.16
CA LYS A 8 2.71 4.61 58.29
C LYS A 8 1.72 4.07 57.27
N PHE A 9 0.48 3.78 57.68
CA PHE A 9 -0.57 3.33 56.77
C PHE A 9 -0.85 4.36 55.68
N LEU A 10 -1.07 5.63 56.03
CA LEU A 10 -1.30 6.70 55.05
C LEU A 10 -0.12 6.88 54.09
N GLN A 11 1.12 6.79 54.58
CA GLN A 11 2.32 6.88 53.72
C GLN A 11 2.46 5.69 52.76
N GLN A 12 2.17 4.47 53.22
CA GLN A 12 2.21 3.28 52.37
C GLN A 12 1.10 3.30 51.32
N SER A 13 -0.13 3.65 51.72
CA SER A 13 -1.27 3.79 50.81
C SER A 13 -1.03 4.89 49.77
N GLY A 14 -0.49 6.03 50.19
CA GLY A 14 -0.13 7.13 49.28
C GLY A 14 0.94 6.72 48.26
N ARG A 15 1.98 6.00 48.70
CA ARG A 15 3.02 5.47 47.81
C ARG A 15 2.47 4.45 46.81
N ALA A 16 1.61 3.53 47.27
CA ALA A 16 0.95 2.55 46.40
C ALA A 16 0.05 3.23 45.37
N ALA A 17 -0.73 4.23 45.78
CA ALA A 17 -1.58 5.01 44.88
C ALA A 17 -0.75 5.78 43.83
N CYS A 18 0.35 6.42 44.23
CA CYS A 18 1.26 7.08 43.29
C CYS A 18 1.91 6.09 42.32
N ALA A 19 2.39 4.93 42.81
CA ALA A 19 2.97 3.90 41.96
C ALA A 19 1.95 3.34 40.95
N ALA A 20 0.72 3.08 41.39
CA ALA A 20 -0.36 2.64 40.51
C ALA A 20 -0.75 3.71 39.49
N ALA A 21 -0.79 4.99 39.89
CA ALA A 21 -1.07 6.10 38.98
C ALA A 21 0.02 6.26 37.91
N ILE A 22 1.29 6.25 38.31
CA ILE A 22 2.43 6.35 37.38
C ILE A 22 2.48 5.12 36.46
N GLY A 23 2.31 3.92 37.01
CA GLY A 23 2.27 2.68 36.23
C GLY A 23 1.12 2.65 35.24
N GLY A 24 -0.09 3.05 35.65
CA GLY A 24 -1.26 3.14 34.79
C GLY A 24 -1.10 4.17 33.67
N VAL A 25 -0.53 5.34 33.96
CA VAL A 25 -0.21 6.35 32.93
C VAL A 25 0.88 5.84 31.99
N GLY A 26 1.94 5.21 32.51
CA GLY A 26 3.02 4.63 31.71
C GLY A 26 2.52 3.56 30.74
N LEU A 27 1.66 2.64 31.21
CA LEU A 27 1.03 1.62 30.37
C LEU A 27 0.12 2.25 29.29
N LYS A 28 -0.68 3.26 29.65
CA LYS A 28 -1.58 3.95 28.71
C LYS A 28 -0.83 4.74 27.64
N LEU A 29 0.30 5.36 27.99
CA LEU A 29 1.14 6.07 27.04
C LEU A 29 1.93 5.10 26.15
N GLY A 30 2.47 4.02 26.72
CA GLY A 30 3.20 2.99 25.98
C GLY A 30 2.32 2.28 24.94
N SER A 31 1.08 1.92 25.30
CA SER A 31 0.15 1.29 24.36
C SER A 31 -0.23 2.22 23.21
N ARG A 32 -0.41 3.52 23.48
CA ARG A 32 -0.70 4.53 22.45
C ARG A 32 0.49 4.80 21.52
N ALA A 33 1.71 4.79 22.04
CA ALA A 33 2.91 5.00 21.23
C ALA A 33 3.10 3.89 20.17
N CYS A 34 2.74 2.65 20.51
CA CYS A 34 2.80 1.52 19.58
C CYS A 34 1.59 1.41 18.64
N ALA A 35 0.51 2.16 18.89
CA ALA A 35 -0.75 2.02 18.15
C ALA A 35 -0.79 2.77 16.81
N GLN A 36 0.26 3.50 16.42
CA GLN A 36 0.32 4.30 15.19
C GLN A 36 1.74 4.33 14.61
N ASP A 37 2.35 3.15 14.50
CA ASP A 37 3.77 3.01 14.22
C ASP A 37 4.08 2.78 12.74
N ALA A 38 3.04 2.67 11.91
CA ALA A 38 3.11 2.42 10.48
C ALA A 38 2.36 3.49 9.66
N TRP A 39 2.67 3.55 8.37
CA TRP A 39 2.05 4.45 7.40
C TRP A 39 1.32 3.63 6.35
N ALA A 40 0.07 3.97 6.07
CA ALA A 40 -0.69 3.38 4.97
C ALA A 40 -1.15 4.47 3.99
N ILE A 41 -1.36 4.06 2.74
CA ILE A 41 -1.94 4.91 1.71
C ILE A 41 -3.46 4.78 1.78
N SER A 42 -4.16 5.90 1.86
CA SER A 42 -5.62 6.00 1.75
C SER A 42 -6.04 5.84 0.29
N PRO A 43 -6.72 4.73 -0.09
CA PRO A 43 -7.01 4.44 -1.50
C PRO A 43 -7.83 5.52 -2.21
N ASN A 44 -8.87 6.04 -1.55
CA ASN A 44 -9.77 7.06 -2.13
C ASN A 44 -9.16 8.48 -2.20
N GLN A 45 -8.03 8.72 -1.53
CA GLN A 45 -7.32 10.00 -1.60
C GLN A 45 -6.20 9.98 -2.62
N CYS A 46 -5.46 8.87 -2.72
CA CYS A 46 -4.32 8.78 -3.62
C CYS A 46 -4.76 8.84 -5.09
N VAL A 47 -4.28 9.83 -5.85
CA VAL A 47 -4.58 9.97 -7.28
C VAL A 47 -4.23 8.72 -8.10
N ASN A 48 -3.16 8.01 -7.72
CA ASN A 48 -2.80 6.76 -8.39
C ASN A 48 -3.80 5.64 -8.15
N ILE A 49 -4.53 5.62 -7.03
CA ILE A 49 -5.40 4.50 -6.64
C ILE A 49 -6.88 4.83 -6.85
N ARG A 50 -7.33 6.03 -6.45
CA ARG A 50 -8.75 6.41 -6.49
C ARG A 50 -9.34 6.31 -7.88
N LEU A 51 -10.62 5.96 -7.95
CA LEU A 51 -11.39 5.91 -9.19
C LEU A 51 -11.71 7.33 -9.69
N GLY A 52 -12.11 7.44 -10.95
CA GLY A 52 -12.44 8.72 -11.61
C GLY A 52 -11.23 9.55 -12.07
N VAL A 53 -10.00 9.06 -11.84
CA VAL A 53 -8.77 9.65 -12.41
C VAL A 53 -7.99 8.57 -13.15
N THR A 54 -7.77 8.79 -14.45
CA THR A 54 -7.08 7.84 -15.35
C THR A 54 -6.11 8.57 -16.28
N GLY A 55 -5.24 7.81 -16.95
CA GLY A 55 -4.31 8.30 -17.96
C GLY A 55 -2.91 8.62 -17.43
N ALA A 56 -1.91 8.24 -18.22
CA ALA A 56 -0.50 8.32 -17.90
C ALA A 56 -0.01 9.72 -17.45
N GLN A 57 -0.64 10.80 -17.90
CA GLN A 57 -0.33 12.18 -17.52
C GLN A 57 -0.65 12.50 -16.06
N ASN A 58 -1.57 11.75 -15.44
CA ASN A 58 -2.01 11.97 -14.07
C ASN A 58 -1.21 11.15 -13.04
N VAL A 59 -0.22 10.38 -13.49
CA VAL A 59 0.61 9.54 -12.62
C VAL A 59 1.42 10.42 -11.66
N CYS A 60 1.27 10.15 -10.37
CA CYS A 60 2.10 10.74 -9.33
C CYS A 60 3.25 9.80 -8.95
N GLU A 61 4.51 10.22 -9.19
CA GLU A 61 5.69 9.39 -8.93
C GLU A 61 6.35 9.66 -7.56
N ALA A 62 5.75 10.49 -6.70
CA ALA A 62 6.33 10.87 -5.41
C ALA A 62 6.66 9.67 -4.49
N CYS A 63 5.90 8.58 -4.60
CA CYS A 63 6.18 7.34 -3.86
C CYS A 63 7.51 6.69 -4.29
N ALA A 64 7.88 6.82 -5.57
CA ALA A 64 9.11 6.27 -6.11
C ALA A 64 10.34 7.16 -5.86
N THR A 65 10.17 8.48 -5.85
CA THR A 65 11.29 9.44 -5.84
C THR A 65 11.59 10.04 -4.46
N THR A 66 10.62 10.06 -3.54
CA THR A 66 10.77 10.75 -2.26
C THR A 66 11.12 9.83 -1.08
N CYS A 67 11.12 8.52 -1.30
CA CYS A 67 11.55 7.58 -0.27
C CYS A 67 13.02 7.82 0.10
N VAL A 68 13.35 7.66 1.39
CA VAL A 68 14.74 7.73 1.86
C VAL A 68 15.56 6.49 1.45
N LEU A 69 14.87 5.41 1.09
CA LEU A 69 15.49 4.20 0.56
C LEU A 69 15.77 4.36 -0.94
N PRO A 70 16.92 3.86 -1.45
CA PRO A 70 17.23 3.90 -2.89
C PRO A 70 16.18 3.21 -3.76
N LEU A 71 15.66 2.09 -3.28
CA LEU A 71 14.44 1.48 -3.78
C LEU A 71 13.36 1.73 -2.72
N SER A 72 12.28 2.42 -3.09
CA SER A 72 11.23 2.84 -2.16
C SER A 72 10.74 1.70 -1.26
N ALA A 73 10.10 1.98 -0.13
CA ALA A 73 9.34 0.96 0.61
C ALA A 73 7.93 0.75 0.03
N VAL A 74 7.49 1.60 -0.90
CA VAL A 74 6.17 1.48 -1.53
C VAL A 74 6.25 0.52 -2.72
N ARG A 75 5.34 -0.46 -2.79
CA ARG A 75 5.21 -1.39 -3.91
C ARG A 75 3.84 -1.29 -4.53
N ALA A 76 3.76 -1.59 -5.82
CA ALA A 76 2.52 -2.04 -6.41
C ALA A 76 2.22 -3.45 -5.89
N VAL A 77 0.96 -3.74 -5.57
CA VAL A 77 0.48 -5.06 -5.13
C VAL A 77 -0.75 -5.38 -5.96
N ASN A 78 -0.80 -6.60 -6.52
CA ASN A 78 -1.94 -7.07 -7.27
C ASN A 78 -2.86 -7.89 -6.37
N ASP A 79 -4.12 -7.47 -6.26
CA ASP A 79 -5.18 -8.27 -5.68
C ASP A 79 -5.70 -9.26 -6.73
N HIS A 80 -5.08 -10.43 -6.74
CA HIS A 80 -5.35 -11.49 -7.72
C HIS A 80 -6.81 -11.97 -7.74
N ALA A 81 -7.55 -11.78 -6.64
CA ALA A 81 -8.97 -12.14 -6.56
C ALA A 81 -9.88 -11.12 -7.27
N ALA A 82 -9.45 -9.86 -7.35
CA ALA A 82 -10.13 -8.79 -8.07
C ALA A 82 -9.56 -8.56 -9.49
N CYS A 83 -8.52 -9.30 -9.88
CA CYS A 83 -7.84 -9.14 -11.16
C CYS A 83 -8.60 -9.84 -12.29
N GLY A 84 -8.84 -9.13 -13.39
CA GLY A 84 -9.56 -9.66 -14.56
C GLY A 84 -8.75 -10.64 -15.42
N ARG A 85 -7.50 -10.95 -15.05
CA ARG A 85 -6.61 -11.91 -15.74
C ARG A 85 -6.47 -11.68 -17.26
N CYS A 86 -6.52 -10.41 -17.67
CA CYS A 86 -6.64 -10.00 -19.06
C CYS A 86 -5.49 -10.53 -19.93
N CYS A 87 -5.76 -10.90 -21.18
CA CYS A 87 -4.68 -11.16 -22.14
C CYS A 87 -3.88 -9.88 -22.46
N ILE A 88 -4.59 -8.79 -22.76
CA ILE A 88 -4.01 -7.45 -22.92
C ILE A 88 -4.34 -6.65 -21.66
N CYS A 89 -3.44 -6.67 -20.69
CA CYS A 89 -3.61 -5.89 -19.46
C CYS A 89 -3.06 -4.46 -19.65
N PRO A 90 -3.88 -3.41 -19.43
CA PRO A 90 -3.42 -2.02 -19.53
C PRO A 90 -2.41 -1.64 -18.45
N ALA A 91 -2.36 -2.38 -17.33
CA ALA A 91 -1.36 -2.18 -16.30
C ALA A 91 0.02 -2.79 -16.64
N TYR A 92 0.07 -3.70 -17.62
CA TYR A 92 1.29 -4.37 -18.08
C TYR A 92 1.81 -3.78 -19.39
N TYR A 93 0.92 -3.57 -20.36
CA TYR A 93 1.24 -3.02 -21.67
C TYR A 93 0.94 -1.52 -21.75
N ASP A 94 1.77 -0.80 -22.49
CA ASP A 94 1.40 0.51 -23.03
C ASP A 94 0.42 0.27 -24.20
N VAL A 95 -0.88 0.30 -23.92
CA VAL A 95 -1.94 -0.04 -24.89
C VAL A 95 -2.04 0.96 -26.06
N LEU A 96 -1.34 2.09 -25.96
CA LEU A 96 -1.21 3.07 -27.05
C LEU A 96 0.01 2.81 -27.93
N SER A 97 0.86 1.85 -27.58
CA SER A 97 2.02 1.45 -28.39
C SER A 97 1.59 0.67 -29.64
N PRO A 98 2.44 0.62 -30.68
CA PRO A 98 2.18 -0.21 -31.86
C PRO A 98 1.95 -1.67 -31.48
N ILE A 99 1.09 -2.34 -32.24
CA ILE A 99 0.81 -3.77 -32.09
C ILE A 99 1.85 -4.58 -32.85
N GLY A 100 2.39 -5.61 -32.20
CA GLY A 100 3.36 -6.54 -32.74
C GLY A 100 2.73 -7.60 -33.64
N PRO A 101 3.55 -8.45 -34.27
CA PRO A 101 3.09 -9.55 -35.12
C PRO A 101 2.29 -10.62 -34.33
N ASP A 102 2.45 -10.65 -33.01
CA ASP A 102 1.73 -11.52 -32.07
C ASP A 102 0.37 -10.95 -31.64
N GLY A 103 -0.03 -9.77 -32.15
CA GLY A 103 -1.28 -9.11 -31.79
C GLY A 103 -1.25 -8.41 -30.43
N LEU A 104 -0.08 -8.31 -29.79
CA LEU A 104 0.08 -7.67 -28.48
C LEU A 104 0.76 -6.29 -28.62
N PRO A 105 0.52 -5.34 -27.69
CA PRO A 105 1.28 -4.09 -27.68
C PRO A 105 2.78 -4.34 -27.47
N THR A 106 3.60 -3.63 -28.23
CA THR A 106 5.06 -3.86 -28.29
C THR A 106 5.84 -3.35 -27.07
N LYS A 107 5.23 -2.49 -26.25
CA LYS A 107 5.90 -1.82 -25.13
C LYS A 107 5.24 -2.14 -23.80
N LYS A 108 6.06 -2.40 -22.78
CA LYS A 108 5.62 -2.53 -21.38
C LYS A 108 5.40 -1.16 -20.74
N LEU A 109 4.38 -1.05 -19.90
CA LEU A 109 4.07 0.17 -19.16
C LEU A 109 5.07 0.41 -18.01
N CYS A 110 5.50 -0.66 -17.33
CA CYS A 110 6.42 -0.56 -16.21
C CYS A 110 7.85 -0.27 -16.70
N PRO A 111 8.45 0.89 -16.35
CA PRO A 111 9.79 1.24 -16.82
C PRO A 111 10.90 0.39 -16.19
N ARG A 112 10.61 -0.32 -15.10
CA ARG A 112 11.55 -1.21 -14.40
C ARG A 112 11.34 -2.69 -14.71
N ASP A 113 10.40 -2.99 -15.61
CA ASP A 113 9.98 -4.35 -15.94
C ASP A 113 9.71 -5.22 -14.69
N ALA A 114 8.95 -4.65 -13.75
CA ALA A 114 8.70 -5.25 -12.44
C ALA A 114 7.40 -6.08 -12.40
N ILE A 115 6.86 -6.47 -13.55
CA ILE A 115 5.64 -7.27 -13.63
C ILE A 115 5.95 -8.49 -14.46
N THR A 116 5.68 -9.67 -13.91
CA THR A 116 5.77 -10.94 -14.63
C THR A 116 4.38 -11.34 -15.09
N ARG A 117 4.24 -11.66 -16.37
CA ARG A 117 3.02 -12.16 -16.98
C ARG A 117 3.15 -13.67 -17.23
N THR A 118 2.30 -14.46 -16.59
CA THR A 118 2.32 -15.93 -16.66
C THR A 118 0.98 -16.45 -17.13
N ALA A 119 0.94 -17.31 -18.15
CA ALA A 119 -0.29 -17.97 -18.57
C ALA A 119 -0.76 -18.93 -17.46
N ILE A 120 -2.06 -18.95 -17.19
CA ILE A 120 -2.68 -19.80 -16.14
C ILE A 120 -3.91 -20.51 -16.68
N GLY A 121 -4.28 -21.63 -16.04
CA GLY A 121 -5.44 -22.42 -16.42
C GLY A 121 -5.15 -23.32 -17.63
N GLU A 122 -6.18 -23.56 -18.43
CA GLU A 122 -6.05 -24.25 -19.72
C GLU A 122 -5.43 -23.29 -20.74
N VAL A 123 -4.32 -23.71 -21.33
CA VAL A 123 -3.55 -22.89 -22.27
C VAL A 123 -3.84 -23.36 -23.68
N ASP A 124 -4.45 -22.49 -24.48
CA ASP A 124 -4.56 -22.64 -25.92
C ASP A 124 -3.22 -22.20 -26.56
N GLU A 125 -2.48 -23.17 -27.09
CA GLU A 125 -1.20 -22.93 -27.78
C GLU A 125 -1.39 -22.32 -29.18
N TYR A 126 -2.60 -22.43 -29.76
CA TYR A 126 -2.91 -21.96 -31.10
C TYR A 126 -3.53 -20.55 -31.09
N ASP A 127 -4.20 -20.17 -30.00
CA ASP A 127 -4.73 -18.82 -29.79
C ASP A 127 -4.33 -18.23 -28.42
N PRO A 128 -3.14 -17.60 -28.31
CA PRO A 128 -2.69 -16.95 -27.08
C PRO A 128 -3.60 -15.83 -26.56
N LEU A 129 -4.51 -15.30 -27.39
CA LEU A 129 -5.48 -14.27 -27.00
C LEU A 129 -6.64 -14.84 -26.17
N ASN A 130 -6.88 -16.15 -26.29
CA ASN A 130 -7.90 -16.88 -25.54
C ASN A 130 -7.40 -17.37 -24.15
N ASN A 131 -6.15 -17.05 -23.78
CA ASN A 131 -5.57 -17.45 -22.50
C ASN A 131 -5.78 -16.42 -21.40
N PHE A 132 -5.84 -16.90 -20.16
CA PHE A 132 -5.82 -16.08 -18.96
C PHE A 132 -4.39 -15.90 -18.45
N TYR A 133 -4.10 -14.72 -17.89
CA TYR A 133 -2.77 -14.40 -17.42
C TYR A 133 -2.75 -13.87 -15.99
N GLU A 134 -1.81 -14.38 -15.21
CA GLU A 134 -1.43 -13.85 -13.92
C GLU A 134 -0.35 -12.78 -14.05
N TYR A 135 -0.56 -11.66 -13.36
CA TYR A 135 0.35 -10.53 -13.32
C TYR A 135 0.92 -10.40 -11.91
N THR A 136 2.14 -10.87 -11.71
CA THR A 136 2.82 -10.85 -10.40
C THR A 136 3.80 -9.70 -10.36
N ILE A 137 3.79 -8.92 -9.27
CA ILE A 137 4.73 -7.82 -9.08
C ILE A 137 6.04 -8.37 -8.50
N ASP A 138 7.14 -8.13 -9.20
CA ASP A 138 8.50 -8.35 -8.71
C ASP A 138 8.90 -7.18 -7.81
N GLU A 139 8.91 -7.43 -6.50
CA GLU A 139 9.21 -6.41 -5.49
C GLU A 139 10.68 -5.98 -5.43
N GLU A 140 11.60 -6.76 -5.98
CA GLU A 140 13.01 -6.38 -6.05
C GLU A 140 13.24 -5.34 -7.14
N LYS A 141 12.36 -5.29 -8.15
CA LYS A 141 12.39 -4.30 -9.23
C LYS A 141 11.45 -3.14 -9.00
N CYS A 142 10.28 -3.37 -8.39
CA CYS A 142 9.24 -2.37 -8.26
C CYS A 142 9.65 -1.25 -7.31
N ASN A 143 9.58 0.00 -7.77
CA ASN A 143 9.87 1.19 -6.95
C ASN A 143 8.60 1.95 -6.51
N GLY A 144 7.41 1.44 -6.83
CA GLY A 144 6.15 2.10 -6.46
C GLY A 144 5.81 3.35 -7.26
N CYS A 145 6.23 3.47 -8.53
CA CYS A 145 5.93 4.63 -9.38
C CYS A 145 4.44 4.85 -9.69
N GLY A 146 3.59 3.84 -9.52
CA GLY A 146 2.14 3.97 -9.66
C GLY A 146 1.59 3.96 -11.10
N ARG A 147 2.44 3.83 -12.13
CA ARG A 147 1.99 3.76 -13.54
C ARG A 147 1.03 2.60 -13.78
N CYS A 148 1.41 1.39 -13.35
CA CYS A 148 0.54 0.21 -13.47
C CYS A 148 -0.76 0.34 -12.67
N VAL A 149 -0.71 1.04 -11.54
CA VAL A 149 -1.89 1.32 -10.71
C VAL A 149 -2.85 2.28 -11.43
N MET A 150 -2.32 3.32 -12.09
CA MET A 150 -3.12 4.30 -12.84
C MET A 150 -3.92 3.65 -13.98
N GLU A 151 -3.28 2.76 -14.73
CA GLU A 151 -3.87 2.14 -15.92
C GLU A 151 -4.67 0.86 -15.58
N CYS A 152 -4.55 0.32 -14.38
CA CYS A 152 -5.37 -0.80 -13.93
C CYS A 152 -6.80 -0.37 -13.53
N LYS A 153 -7.31 0.80 -13.92
CA LYS A 153 -8.61 1.33 -13.46
C LYS A 153 -9.68 1.29 -14.55
N ASP A 154 -10.94 1.39 -14.13
CA ASP A 154 -12.06 1.53 -15.04
C ASP A 154 -11.86 2.73 -15.99
N PRO A 155 -12.25 2.61 -17.28
CA PRO A 155 -12.94 1.47 -17.89
C PRO A 155 -12.03 0.36 -18.44
N ALA A 156 -10.70 0.53 -18.41
CA ALA A 156 -9.77 -0.40 -19.07
C ALA A 156 -9.32 -1.57 -18.18
N GLY A 157 -9.31 -1.38 -16.86
CA GLY A 157 -8.96 -2.39 -15.86
C GLY A 157 -9.93 -2.36 -14.68
N LEU A 158 -9.73 -3.26 -13.70
CA LEU A 158 -10.68 -3.49 -12.59
C LEU A 158 -10.25 -2.94 -11.21
N GLY A 159 -9.20 -2.11 -11.17
CA GLY A 159 -8.63 -1.55 -9.95
C GLY A 159 -7.82 -2.53 -9.10
N SER A 160 -7.47 -3.72 -9.63
CA SER A 160 -6.85 -4.79 -8.85
C SER A 160 -5.43 -4.48 -8.34
N ILE A 161 -4.67 -3.64 -9.03
CA ILE A 161 -3.32 -3.27 -8.61
C ILE A 161 -3.36 -1.96 -7.84
N ARG A 162 -2.81 -1.93 -6.62
CA ARG A 162 -2.75 -0.76 -5.73
C ARG A 162 -1.34 -0.49 -5.21
N LEU A 163 -1.07 0.74 -4.77
CA LEU A 163 0.16 1.04 -4.04
C LEU A 163 0.00 0.72 -2.56
N GLU A 164 0.98 0.03 -1.99
CA GLU A 164 1.04 -0.29 -0.56
C GLU A 164 2.42 0.00 0.01
N VAL A 165 2.47 0.36 1.29
CA VAL A 165 3.73 0.47 2.04
C VAL A 165 4.10 -0.93 2.54
N ARG A 166 5.27 -1.42 2.15
CA ARG A 166 5.82 -2.69 2.62
C ARG A 166 6.50 -2.52 3.96
N TYR A 167 5.86 -2.99 5.02
CA TYR A 167 6.32 -2.79 6.39
C TYR A 167 7.62 -3.54 6.72
N ASP A 168 7.88 -4.63 6.02
CA ASP A 168 9.12 -5.39 6.04
C ASP A 168 10.30 -4.62 5.41
N LEU A 169 10.03 -3.74 4.45
CA LEU A 169 11.03 -2.90 3.80
C LEU A 169 11.13 -1.50 4.43
N CYS A 170 10.04 -1.00 5.01
CA CYS A 170 9.97 0.34 5.57
C CYS A 170 10.87 0.48 6.80
N LEU A 171 11.79 1.46 6.78
CA LEU A 171 12.64 1.80 7.93
C LEU A 171 11.87 2.40 9.13
N ARG A 172 10.55 2.58 9.01
CA ARG A 172 9.70 3.19 10.04
C ARG A 172 10.29 4.50 10.57
N CYS A 173 10.63 5.40 9.65
CA CYS A 173 11.35 6.66 9.92
C CYS A 173 10.65 7.63 10.89
N ASN A 174 9.48 7.27 11.42
CA ASN A 174 8.51 8.10 12.16
C ASN A 174 8.00 9.30 11.35
N ARG A 175 8.84 10.10 10.70
CA ARG A 175 8.47 11.15 9.75
C ARG A 175 8.71 10.67 8.33
N CYS A 176 7.70 10.04 7.71
CA CYS A 176 7.83 9.54 6.34
C CYS A 176 8.01 10.72 5.37
N SER A 177 9.11 10.70 4.61
CA SER A 177 9.39 11.72 3.59
C SER A 177 8.33 11.71 2.50
N ILE A 178 7.84 10.54 2.10
CA ILE A 178 6.78 10.44 1.08
C ILE A 178 5.49 11.08 1.60
N ALA A 179 5.09 10.78 2.84
CA ALA A 179 3.88 11.35 3.43
C ALA A 179 3.95 12.88 3.50
N ALA A 180 5.07 13.44 3.94
CA ALA A 180 5.28 14.88 4.05
C ALA A 180 5.27 15.61 2.69
N ASN A 181 5.50 14.91 1.59
CA ASN A 181 5.56 15.46 0.24
C ASN A 181 4.45 14.90 -0.67
N CYS A 182 3.44 14.22 -0.13
CA CYS A 182 2.36 13.68 -0.92
C CYS A 182 1.41 14.80 -1.34
N PRO A 183 1.23 15.06 -2.65
CA PRO A 183 0.41 16.18 -3.11
C PRO A 183 -1.09 16.03 -2.78
N GLU A 184 -1.55 14.81 -2.53
CA GLU A 184 -2.94 14.47 -2.20
C GLU A 184 -3.17 14.26 -0.69
N ASP A 185 -2.14 14.45 0.15
CA ASP A 185 -2.16 14.13 1.58
C ASP A 185 -2.72 12.71 1.88
N ALA A 186 -2.41 11.76 0.99
CA ALA A 186 -3.04 10.44 0.97
C ALA A 186 -2.44 9.45 1.98
N TYR A 187 -1.56 9.89 2.88
CA TYR A 187 -0.88 9.01 3.84
C TYR A 187 -1.46 9.20 5.23
N ARG A 188 -1.86 8.10 5.86
CA ARG A 188 -2.37 8.09 7.24
C ARG A 188 -1.53 7.18 8.12
N ARG A 189 -1.46 7.51 9.41
CA ARG A 189 -0.92 6.57 10.38
C ARG A 189 -1.90 5.45 10.66
N VAL A 190 -1.37 4.25 10.70
CA VAL A 190 -2.10 3.03 11.08
C VAL A 190 -1.35 2.34 12.19
N GLY A 191 -2.07 1.53 12.97
CA GLY A 191 -1.47 0.74 14.03
C GLY A 191 -0.70 -0.48 13.51
N PRO A 192 -0.31 -1.39 14.41
CA PRO A 192 0.49 -2.55 14.06
C PRO A 192 -0.27 -3.55 13.19
N GLU A 193 -1.60 -3.45 13.16
CA GLU A 193 -2.44 -4.25 12.27
C GLU A 193 -2.56 -3.55 10.92
N PRO A 194 -2.34 -4.27 9.79
CA PRO A 194 -2.55 -3.70 8.46
C PRO A 194 -3.96 -3.14 8.35
N ALA A 195 -4.10 -1.94 7.77
CA ALA A 195 -5.44 -1.44 7.46
C ALA A 195 -6.16 -2.46 6.56
N PRO A 196 -7.43 -2.80 6.84
CA PRO A 196 -8.19 -3.68 5.96
C PRO A 196 -8.25 -3.09 4.56
N VAL A 197 -8.31 -3.97 3.54
CA VAL A 197 -8.51 -3.56 2.15
C VAL A 197 -9.81 -2.76 2.09
N ALA A 198 -9.70 -1.46 1.84
CA ALA A 198 -10.86 -0.60 1.74
C ALA A 198 -11.46 -0.72 0.34
N ALA A 199 -12.78 -0.88 0.26
CA ALA A 199 -13.49 -0.75 -1.01
C ALA A 199 -13.26 0.65 -1.60
N LEU A 200 -12.93 0.71 -2.89
CA LEU A 200 -12.81 1.98 -3.59
C LEU A 200 -14.21 2.59 -3.74
N GLU A 201 -14.36 3.85 -3.34
CA GLU A 201 -15.64 4.55 -3.50
C GLU A 201 -15.98 4.64 -4.99
N GLY A 202 -17.13 4.09 -5.37
CA GLY A 202 -17.60 4.06 -6.76
C GLY A 202 -17.13 2.86 -7.59
N GLY A 203 -16.48 1.86 -7.00
CA GLY A 203 -16.16 0.61 -7.69
C GLY A 203 -17.40 -0.24 -7.97
N HIS A 204 -17.42 -0.93 -9.11
CA HIS A 204 -18.45 -1.92 -9.41
C HIS A 204 -18.25 -3.14 -8.49
N GLY A 205 -19.14 -3.30 -7.51
CA GLY A 205 -19.21 -4.46 -6.62
C GLY A 205 -19.93 -5.65 -7.26
#